data_AF-A0ABD5SUQ7-F1
#
_entry.id   AF-A0ABD5SUQ7-F1
#
_cell.length_a   1.000
_cell.length_b   1.000
_cell.length_c   1.000
_cell.angle_alpha   90.00
_cell.angle_beta   90.00
_cell.angle_gamma   90.00
#
_symmetry.space_group_name_H-M   'P 1'
#
loop_
_entity.id
_entity.type
_entity.pdbx_description
1 polymer ?
#
loop_
_entity_poly.entity_id
_entity_poly.type
_entity_poly.pdbx_seq_one_letter_code
_entity_poly.pdbx_strand_id
1 'polypeptide(L)'
;MASFTVVVGDPESGSSYQLEAEEQDANRFMGKSIGEEVDGGSVGLDGYTLEITGGSDEAGRPLNGEVSGPNLTQVLMKGRQTGYRPKRDGERRRITVRGREISDAVAQVNASIAERGSTDVDDLLGEGGDDDDE
;
A
#
# COMPACT_ATOMS: atom_id res chain seq x y z
N MET A 1 -5.03 16.66 -7.51
CA MET A 1 -5.04 16.30 -6.08
C MET A 1 -4.60 14.85 -5.99
N ALA A 2 -4.02 14.43 -4.87
CA ALA A 2 -3.67 13.03 -4.70
C ALA A 2 -4.96 12.19 -4.67
N SER A 3 -4.97 11.11 -5.45
CA SER A 3 -6.02 10.10 -5.46
C SER A 3 -5.33 8.76 -5.67
N PHE A 4 -5.55 7.80 -4.78
CA PHE A 4 -5.04 6.44 -4.93
C PHE A 4 -5.98 5.46 -4.26
N THR A 5 -5.91 4.21 -4.72
CA THR A 5 -6.61 3.10 -4.11
C THR A 5 -5.84 2.62 -2.88
N VAL A 6 -6.53 2.43 -1.76
CA VAL A 6 -5.99 1.80 -0.56
C VAL A 6 -6.56 0.39 -0.46
N VAL A 7 -5.66 -0.60 -0.44
CA VAL A 7 -6.03 -1.99 -0.16
C VAL A 7 -5.71 -2.28 1.29
N VAL A 8 -6.74 -2.53 2.09
CA VAL A 8 -6.62 -2.85 3.51
C VAL A 8 -6.78 -4.36 3.70
N GLY A 9 -5.74 -5.01 4.21
CA GLY A 9 -5.79 -6.42 4.60
C GLY A 9 -6.11 -6.59 6.08
N ASP A 10 -7.04 -7.49 6.38
CA ASP A 10 -7.27 -7.99 7.74
C ASP A 10 -6.49 -9.31 7.93
N PRO A 11 -5.44 -9.31 8.79
CA PRO A 11 -4.62 -10.50 9.02
C PRO A 11 -5.35 -11.64 9.76
N GLU A 12 -6.46 -11.39 10.47
CA GLU A 12 -7.18 -12.43 11.22
C GLU A 12 -8.25 -13.12 10.38
N SER A 13 -9.03 -12.36 9.60
CA SER A 13 -10.00 -12.94 8.66
C SER A 13 -9.34 -13.45 7.37
N GLY A 14 -8.20 -12.86 7.00
CA GLY A 14 -7.54 -13.11 5.71
C GLY A 14 -8.20 -12.39 4.54
N SER A 15 -9.20 -11.54 4.80
CA SER A 15 -9.91 -10.74 3.82
C SER A 15 -9.13 -9.47 3.48
N SER A 16 -9.38 -8.92 2.29
CA SER A 16 -8.85 -7.62 1.88
C SER A 16 -9.94 -6.79 1.22
N TYR A 17 -9.96 -5.50 1.53
CA TYR A 17 -10.95 -4.54 1.05
C TYR A 17 -10.25 -3.45 0.24
N GLN A 18 -10.83 -3.11 -0.91
CA GLN A 18 -10.32 -2.08 -1.80
C GLN A 18 -11.15 -0.81 -1.61
N LEU A 19 -10.49 0.28 -1.27
CA LEU A 19 -11.13 1.54 -0.87
C LEU A 19 -10.49 2.68 -1.65
N GLU A 20 -11.29 3.67 -2.04
CA GLU A 20 -10.78 4.85 -2.73
C GLU A 20 -10.49 5.96 -1.72
N ALA A 21 -9.26 6.46 -1.71
CA ALA A 21 -8.88 7.61 -0.90
C ALA A 21 -8.76 8.83 -1.81
N GLU A 22 -9.65 9.81 -1.62
CA GLU A 22 -9.68 11.05 -2.38
C GLU A 22 -9.34 12.26 -1.51
N GLU A 23 -8.76 13.29 -2.14
CA GLU A 23 -8.52 14.62 -1.56
C GLU A 23 -7.94 14.60 -0.11
N GLN A 24 -8.78 14.83 0.90
CA GLN A 24 -8.37 14.92 2.30
C GLN A 24 -7.93 13.57 2.88
N ASP A 25 -8.53 12.48 2.42
CA ASP A 25 -8.20 11.13 2.86
C ASP A 25 -6.85 10.71 2.28
N ALA A 26 -6.62 10.97 0.99
CA ALA A 26 -5.34 10.75 0.35
C ALA A 26 -4.20 11.53 1.03
N ASN A 27 -4.46 12.79 1.42
CA ASN A 27 -3.47 13.64 2.09
C ASN A 27 -2.97 13.08 3.44
N ARG A 28 -3.72 12.19 4.11
CA ARG A 28 -3.29 11.57 5.37
C ARG A 28 -2.18 10.54 5.18
N PHE A 29 -2.05 9.95 3.99
CA PHE A 29 -0.96 9.03 3.66
C PHE A 29 0.23 9.73 3.01
N MET A 30 0.06 10.95 2.50
CA MET A 30 1.13 11.69 1.83
C MET A 30 2.31 11.95 2.77
N GLY A 31 3.53 11.66 2.30
CA GLY A 31 4.76 11.81 3.08
C GLY A 31 4.99 10.71 4.13
N LYS A 32 4.06 9.76 4.27
CA LYS A 32 4.28 8.54 5.07
C LYS A 32 5.10 7.54 4.29
N SER A 33 5.85 6.71 5.01
CA SER A 33 6.67 5.64 4.47
C SER A 33 6.10 4.27 4.76
N ILE A 34 6.53 3.27 3.99
CA ILE A 34 6.33 1.86 4.34
C ILE A 34 6.87 1.59 5.76
N GLY A 35 6.04 0.94 6.58
CA GLY A 35 6.27 0.62 7.99
C GLY A 35 5.78 1.69 8.96
N GLU A 36 5.16 2.77 8.47
CA GLU A 36 4.50 3.77 9.31
C GLU A 36 3.01 3.50 9.44
N GLU A 37 2.46 3.96 10.57
CA GLU A 37 1.05 3.85 10.91
C GLU A 37 0.26 5.10 10.49
N VAL A 38 -0.99 4.87 10.09
CA VAL A 38 -1.99 5.85 9.68
C VAL A 38 -3.34 5.50 10.29
N ASP A 39 -4.13 6.53 10.60
CA ASP A 39 -5.49 6.40 11.11
C ASP A 39 -6.44 5.81 10.04
N GLY A 40 -7.14 4.74 10.41
CA GLY A 40 -8.06 4.00 9.55
C GLY A 40 -9.34 4.77 9.21
N GLY A 41 -9.68 5.84 9.94
CA GLY A 41 -10.84 6.68 9.64
C GLY A 41 -10.76 7.33 8.26
N SER A 42 -9.54 7.49 7.72
CA SER A 42 -9.30 7.93 6.34
C SER A 42 -9.89 7.02 5.26
N VAL A 43 -10.22 5.78 5.60
CA VAL A 43 -10.78 4.79 4.68
C VAL A 43 -12.04 4.13 5.26
N GLY A 44 -12.77 4.83 6.15
CA GLY A 44 -14.00 4.31 6.75
C GLY A 44 -13.80 3.25 7.85
N LEU A 45 -12.56 3.05 8.31
CA LEU A 45 -12.23 2.18 9.43
C LEU A 45 -12.00 3.00 10.71
N ASP A 46 -13.06 3.64 11.19
CA ASP A 46 -12.99 4.48 12.38
C ASP A 46 -12.51 3.70 13.62
N GLY A 47 -11.49 4.22 14.29
CA GLY A 47 -10.89 3.61 15.48
C GLY A 47 -9.90 2.48 15.19
N TYR A 48 -9.60 2.20 13.93
CA TYR A 48 -8.53 1.28 13.53
C TYR A 48 -7.21 2.01 13.25
N THR A 49 -6.10 1.32 13.47
CA THR A 49 -4.77 1.77 13.05
C THR A 49 -4.29 0.89 11.89
N LEU A 50 -3.82 1.49 10.81
CA LEU A 50 -3.32 0.81 9.62
C LEU A 50 -1.81 0.99 9.49
N GLU A 51 -1.07 -0.09 9.30
CA GLU A 51 0.35 -0.06 8.93
C GLU A 51 0.50 -0.11 7.41
N ILE A 52 1.26 0.82 6.83
CA ILE A 52 1.58 0.80 5.39
C ILE A 52 2.59 -0.30 5.11
N THR A 53 2.19 -1.33 4.37
CA THR A 53 3.06 -2.48 4.04
C THR A 53 3.71 -2.36 2.67
N GLY A 54 3.14 -1.57 1.76
CA GLY A 54 3.68 -1.41 0.42
C GLY A 54 2.79 -0.61 -0.51
N GLY A 55 3.01 -0.78 -1.81
CA GLY A 55 2.21 -0.12 -2.85
C GLY A 55 2.92 -0.12 -4.20
N SER A 56 2.30 0.54 -5.17
CA SER A 56 2.81 0.68 -6.53
C SER A 56 2.52 2.04 -7.12
N ASP A 57 3.39 2.47 -8.04
CA ASP A 57 3.18 3.67 -8.82
C ASP A 57 2.31 3.44 -10.06
N GLU A 58 1.96 4.52 -10.76
CA GLU A 58 1.14 4.49 -11.98
C GLU A 58 1.69 3.61 -13.10
N ALA A 59 3.00 3.33 -13.10
CA ALA A 59 3.65 2.45 -14.08
C ALA A 59 3.77 1.00 -13.58
N GLY A 60 3.15 0.66 -12.44
CA GLY A 60 3.22 -0.65 -11.81
C GLY A 60 4.56 -0.96 -11.15
N ARG A 61 5.43 0.03 -10.95
CA ARG A 61 6.69 -0.18 -10.22
C ARG A 61 6.37 -0.22 -8.73
N PRO A 62 6.93 -1.19 -7.97
CA PRO A 62 6.64 -1.29 -6.56
C PRO A 62 7.37 -0.20 -5.76
N LEU A 63 6.76 0.21 -4.65
CA LEU A 63 7.44 0.92 -3.58
C LEU A 63 8.42 -0.03 -2.88
N ASN A 64 9.65 0.42 -2.65
CA ASN A 64 10.70 -0.37 -2.03
C ASN A 64 11.10 0.22 -0.67
N GLY A 65 10.90 -0.54 0.40
CA GLY A 65 11.17 -0.13 1.79
C GLY A 65 12.64 0.22 2.08
N GLU A 66 13.59 -0.27 1.29
CA GLU A 66 15.03 0.01 1.48
C GLU A 66 15.46 1.32 0.79
N VAL A 67 14.64 1.86 -0.11
CA VAL A 67 14.93 3.09 -0.87
C VAL A 67 14.23 4.26 -0.21
N SER A 68 14.99 5.30 0.14
CA SER A 68 14.44 6.47 0.84
C SER A 68 13.83 7.49 -0.11
N GLY A 69 12.83 8.22 0.40
CA GLY A 69 12.13 9.28 -0.32
C GLY A 69 11.08 8.77 -1.32
N PRO A 70 10.45 9.68 -2.08
CA PRO A 70 9.34 9.34 -2.96
C PRO A 70 9.74 9.07 -4.42
N ASN A 71 11.01 9.35 -4.75
CA ASN A 71 11.48 9.38 -6.13
C ASN A 71 11.85 7.99 -6.68
N LEU A 72 11.91 7.90 -8.01
CA LEU A 72 12.39 6.72 -8.70
C LEU A 72 13.91 6.60 -8.55
N THR A 73 14.37 5.41 -8.19
CA THR A 73 15.79 5.10 -8.08
C THR A 73 16.10 3.77 -8.76
N GLN A 74 17.20 3.73 -9.50
CA GLN A 74 17.71 2.48 -10.06
C GLN A 74 18.65 1.82 -9.04
N VAL A 75 18.27 0.63 -8.57
CA VAL A 75 19.00 -0.10 -7.54
C VAL A 75 19.51 -1.42 -8.13
N LEU A 76 20.74 -1.81 -7.76
CA LEU A 76 21.26 -3.13 -8.08
C LEU A 76 20.69 -4.14 -7.09
N MET A 77 19.68 -4.89 -7.53
CA MET A 77 19.00 -5.90 -6.73
C MET A 77 19.85 -7.16 -6.64
N LYS A 78 19.88 -7.77 -5.44
CA LYS A 78 20.67 -8.98 -5.14
C LYS A 78 19.77 -9.96 -4.38
N GLY A 79 19.52 -11.12 -4.96
CA GLY A 79 18.62 -12.10 -4.35
C GLY A 79 17.14 -11.70 -4.47
N ARG A 80 16.25 -12.43 -3.79
CA ARG A 80 14.80 -12.19 -3.85
C ARG A 80 14.43 -11.04 -2.93
N GLN A 81 13.80 -10.00 -3.48
CA GLN A 81 13.32 -8.83 -2.73
C GLN A 81 12.18 -8.14 -3.50
N THR A 82 11.57 -7.10 -2.93
CA THR A 82 10.47 -6.36 -3.57
C THR A 82 10.89 -5.82 -4.95
N GLY A 83 10.12 -6.18 -5.98
CA GLY A 83 10.42 -5.83 -7.37
C GLY A 83 11.47 -6.71 -8.07
N TYR A 84 12.02 -7.73 -7.41
CA TYR A 84 12.98 -8.65 -8.04
C TYR A 84 12.84 -10.11 -7.62
N ARG A 85 12.65 -10.99 -8.61
CA ARG A 85 12.67 -12.45 -8.46
C ARG A 85 13.79 -13.06 -9.34
N PRO A 86 14.98 -13.36 -8.78
CA PRO A 86 16.07 -13.97 -9.53
C PRO A 86 15.69 -15.37 -10.03
N LYS A 87 16.12 -15.73 -11.25
CA LYS A 87 15.88 -17.06 -11.83
C LYS A 87 16.98 -18.08 -11.54
N ARG A 88 18.16 -17.60 -11.15
CA ARG A 88 19.35 -18.40 -10.86
C ARG A 88 20.10 -17.79 -9.69
N ASP A 89 20.85 -18.64 -8.99
CA ASP A 89 21.69 -18.18 -7.90
C ASP A 89 22.77 -17.20 -8.40
N GLY A 90 23.06 -16.19 -7.58
CA GLY A 90 24.00 -15.13 -7.93
C GLY A 90 23.53 -14.14 -9.01
N GLU A 91 22.31 -14.25 -9.55
CA GLU A 91 21.79 -13.26 -10.49
C GLU A 91 21.61 -11.89 -9.82
N ARG A 92 22.06 -10.85 -10.53
CA ARG A 92 21.89 -9.45 -10.13
C ARG A 92 21.33 -8.67 -11.31
N ARG A 93 20.41 -7.75 -11.04
CA ARG A 93 19.82 -6.89 -12.06
C ARG A 93 19.64 -5.48 -11.51
N ARG A 94 19.93 -4.47 -12.33
CA ARG A 94 19.53 -3.10 -12.04
C ARG A 94 18.06 -2.93 -12.40
N ILE A 95 17.25 -2.57 -11.42
CA ILE A 95 15.80 -2.39 -11.57
C ILE A 95 15.46 -1.00 -11.02
N THR A 96 14.57 -0.31 -11.73
CA THR A 96 14.02 0.96 -11.26
C THR A 96 12.84 0.67 -10.35
N VAL A 97 12.93 1.16 -9.12
CA VAL A 97 11.88 1.07 -8.10
C VAL A 97 11.54 2.48 -7.62
N ARG A 98 10.37 2.63 -7.01
CA ARG A 98 10.03 3.86 -6.30
C ARG A 98 10.47 3.73 -4.84
N GLY A 99 10.89 4.84 -4.24
CA GLY A 99 11.24 4.86 -2.82
C GLY A 99 10.03 4.59 -1.92
N ARG A 100 10.29 4.44 -0.63
CA ARG A 100 9.30 4.00 0.37
C ARG A 100 8.24 5.04 0.74
N GLU A 101 8.46 6.32 0.41
CA GLU A 101 7.59 7.42 0.78
C GLU A 101 6.44 7.57 -0.23
N ILE A 102 5.22 7.70 0.29
CA ILE A 102 4.00 7.90 -0.51
C ILE A 102 3.97 9.34 -1.04
N SER A 103 3.69 9.45 -2.33
CA SER A 103 3.60 10.71 -3.06
C SER A 103 2.47 10.64 -4.09
N ASP A 104 2.17 11.76 -4.77
CA ASP A 104 1.08 11.86 -5.76
C ASP A 104 1.23 10.89 -6.94
N ALA A 105 2.43 10.35 -7.17
CA ALA A 105 2.70 9.39 -8.24
C ALA A 105 2.41 7.93 -7.84
N VAL A 106 1.92 7.69 -6.61
CA VAL A 106 1.47 6.38 -6.14
C VAL A 106 0.04 6.17 -6.64
N ALA A 107 -0.20 5.01 -7.26
CA ALA A 107 -1.52 4.62 -7.74
C ALA A 107 -2.27 3.75 -6.72
N GLN A 108 -1.54 2.93 -5.96
CA GLN A 108 -2.09 2.05 -4.94
C GLN A 108 -1.20 1.99 -3.71
N VAL A 109 -1.82 2.04 -2.54
CA VAL A 109 -1.20 1.80 -1.23
C VAL A 109 -1.75 0.50 -0.65
N ASN A 110 -0.86 -0.35 -0.14
CA ASN A 110 -1.23 -1.55 0.59
C ASN A 110 -1.01 -1.32 2.08
N ALA A 111 -2.04 -1.57 2.87
CA ALA A 111 -1.99 -1.44 4.32
C ALA A 111 -2.56 -2.69 5.00
N SER A 112 -2.12 -2.95 6.22
CA SER A 112 -2.67 -4.00 7.08
C SER A 112 -3.17 -3.42 8.38
N ILE A 113 -4.23 -4.02 8.94
CA ILE A 113 -4.73 -3.64 10.27
C ILE A 113 -3.66 -3.98 11.31
N ALA A 114 -3.15 -2.97 11.99
CA ALA A 114 -2.19 -3.08 13.08
C ALA A 114 -2.89 -3.10 14.45
N GLU A 115 -3.89 -2.23 14.63
CA GLU A 115 -4.72 -2.17 15.83
C GLU A 115 -6.20 -2.16 15.45
N ARG A 116 -7.01 -2.96 16.15
CA ARG A 116 -8.45 -3.07 15.90
C ARG A 116 -9.24 -2.00 16.65
N GLY A 117 -10.24 -1.44 15.96
CA GLY A 117 -11.29 -0.65 16.56
C GLY A 117 -12.35 -1.49 17.28
N SER A 118 -13.40 -0.82 17.75
CA SER A 118 -14.48 -1.45 18.52
C SER A 118 -15.55 -2.14 17.67
N THR A 119 -15.68 -1.76 16.40
CA THR A 119 -16.72 -2.25 15.48
C THR A 119 -16.09 -3.23 14.49
N ASP A 120 -16.77 -4.32 14.14
CA ASP A 120 -16.24 -5.30 13.20
C ASP A 120 -15.98 -4.72 11.80
N VAL A 121 -14.92 -5.20 11.14
CA VAL A 121 -14.49 -4.73 9.81
C VAL A 121 -15.56 -5.00 8.77
N ASP A 122 -16.23 -6.16 8.85
CA ASP A 122 -17.33 -6.52 7.96
C ASP A 122 -18.57 -5.63 8.17
N ASP A 123 -18.80 -5.10 9.37
CA ASP A 123 -19.91 -4.15 9.58
C ASP A 123 -19.57 -2.76 9.02
N LEU A 124 -18.28 -2.40 8.95
CA LEU A 124 -17.82 -1.11 8.43
C LEU A 124 -17.64 -1.11 6.91
N LEU A 125 -17.20 -2.23 6.33
CA LEU A 125 -16.82 -2.35 4.91
C LEU A 125 -17.63 -3.41 4.15
N GLY A 126 -18.45 -4.21 4.83
CA GLY A 126 -19.18 -5.33 4.25
C GLY A 126 -20.48 -4.93 3.54
N GLU A 127 -20.37 -4.02 2.58
CA GLU A 127 -21.24 -3.97 1.40
C GLU A 127 -20.35 -3.52 0.22
N GLY A 128 -19.71 -4.49 -0.45
CA GLY A 128 -18.86 -4.23 -1.61
C GLY A 128 -18.61 -5.47 -2.46
N GLY A 129 -19.47 -6.48 -2.32
CA GLY A 129 -19.48 -7.67 -3.15
C GLY A 129 -20.57 -7.61 -4.21
N ASP A 130 -20.68 -6.50 -4.95
CA ASP A 130 -21.58 -6.41 -6.10
C ASP A 130 -20.89 -5.65 -7.25
N ASP A 131 -20.88 -6.34 -8.41
CA ASP A 131 -20.83 -5.84 -9.78
C ASP A 131 -19.54 -5.17 -10.32
N ASP A 132 -18.69 -5.95 -10.98
CA ASP A 132 -18.04 -5.55 -12.26
C ASP A 132 -17.40 -6.78 -12.95
N ASP A 133 -18.25 -7.72 -13.40
CA ASP A 133 -17.90 -8.70 -14.44
C ASP A 133 -18.95 -8.60 -15.55
N GLU A 134 -18.76 -7.67 -16.50
CA GLU A 134 -19.42 -7.67 -17.82
C GLU A 134 -18.37 -7.77 -18.96
#